data_AF-E0RNZ8-F1
#
_entry.id   AF-E0RNZ8-F1
#
_cell.length_a   1.000
_cell.length_b   1.000
_cell.length_c   1.000
_cell.angle_alpha   90.00
_cell.angle_beta   90.00
_cell.angle_gamma   90.00
#
_symmetry.space_group_name_H-M   'P 1'
#
loop_
_entity.id
_entity.type
_entity.pdbx_description
1 polymer ?
#
loop_
_entity_poly.entity_id
_entity_poly.type
_entity_poly.pdbx_seq_one_letter_code
_entity_poly.pdbx_strand_id
1 'polypeptide(L)'
;MLELQHVSKIYRIGAFGRKTLRAVDDVSFDIEDGEVVSLIGESGSGKTTIGKMILRLIGISEGKILFDGKDISLLKGASLKEYYRHVQGVFQDPFSSYNPIFKADRIFSLVKEEFYPSVPASEWKEKVEGALRAVGLNPPDVLNKYPHQLSGGQLQRFLIARALLLDVKFLVADEIISMLDASTRVDVLNLIGDLKARGLSVLFITHDLALGYYIGDKAVIMYKGKVVEMGSTEKVYHETLHPYTKMLMAAVPRLDEKWEDVELRLKEQAGDGSLGCPYYGRCPVAEDRCRVENPPLHRVDEDHWVACWKYYEGKDG
;
A
#
# COMPACT_ATOMS: atom_id res chain seq x y z
N MET A 1 -9.50 -10.94 6.92
CA MET A 1 -9.06 -9.91 7.88
C MET A 1 -9.68 -8.54 7.62
N LEU A 2 -9.35 -7.91 6.48
CA LEU A 2 -9.71 -6.53 6.13
C LEU A 2 -10.54 -6.54 4.85
N GLU A 3 -11.55 -5.69 4.76
CA GLU A 3 -12.39 -5.58 3.56
C GLU A 3 -12.68 -4.12 3.23
N LEU A 4 -12.44 -3.72 1.98
CA LEU A 4 -12.83 -2.44 1.42
C LEU A 4 -14.10 -2.64 0.60
N GLN A 5 -15.17 -1.91 0.92
CA GLN A 5 -16.44 -1.97 0.20
C GLN A 5 -16.79 -0.59 -0.38
N HIS A 6 -16.67 -0.48 -1.71
CA HIS A 6 -17.02 0.71 -2.50
C HIS A 6 -16.35 2.00 -2.00
N VAL A 7 -15.09 1.88 -1.56
CA VAL A 7 -14.39 2.94 -0.86
C VAL A 7 -14.01 4.05 -1.83
N SER A 8 -14.37 5.28 -1.49
CA SER A 8 -14.01 6.46 -2.26
C SER A 8 -13.51 7.59 -1.38
N LYS A 9 -12.58 8.39 -1.93
CA LYS A 9 -12.04 9.59 -1.29
C LYS A 9 -12.11 10.79 -2.21
N ILE A 10 -12.85 11.82 -1.79
CA ILE A 10 -13.02 13.07 -2.53
C ILE A 10 -12.35 14.20 -1.75
N TYR A 11 -11.46 14.92 -2.42
CA TYR A 11 -10.85 16.16 -1.95
C TYR A 11 -11.49 17.36 -2.65
N ARG A 12 -11.68 18.46 -1.91
CA ARG A 12 -12.04 19.76 -2.50
C ARG A 12 -10.74 20.52 -2.78
N ILE A 13 -10.52 20.90 -4.02
CA ILE A 13 -9.30 21.56 -4.51
C ILE A 13 -9.64 22.87 -5.25
N GLY A 14 -8.64 23.74 -5.39
CA GLY A 14 -8.77 25.06 -6.02
C GLY A 14 -9.22 26.17 -5.08
N ALA A 15 -9.12 27.43 -5.53
CA ALA A 15 -9.58 28.59 -4.76
C ALA A 15 -11.06 28.42 -4.38
N PHE A 16 -11.37 28.51 -3.09
CA PHE A 16 -12.70 28.32 -2.51
C PHE A 16 -13.31 26.92 -2.71
N GLY A 17 -12.53 25.88 -3.04
CA GLY A 17 -12.98 24.49 -3.10
C GLY A 17 -13.97 24.18 -4.25
N ARG A 18 -13.89 24.94 -5.36
CA ARG A 18 -14.80 24.81 -6.51
C ARG A 18 -14.58 23.57 -7.37
N LYS A 19 -13.42 22.90 -7.28
CA LYS A 19 -13.13 21.65 -8.01
C LYS A 19 -13.06 20.49 -7.03
N THR A 20 -13.59 19.34 -7.41
CA THR A 20 -13.44 18.08 -6.67
C THR A 20 -12.40 17.20 -7.35
N LEU A 21 -11.61 16.50 -6.53
CA LEU A 21 -10.67 15.47 -6.97
C LEU A 21 -11.04 14.16 -6.29
N ARG A 22 -11.44 13.16 -7.08
CA ARG A 22 -11.67 11.80 -6.60
C ARG A 22 -10.33 11.06 -6.61
N ALA A 23 -9.67 11.00 -5.46
CA ALA A 23 -8.35 10.38 -5.32
C ALA A 23 -8.41 8.86 -5.23
N VAL A 24 -9.54 8.34 -4.71
CA VAL A 24 -9.90 6.93 -4.70
C VAL A 24 -11.35 6.85 -5.12
N ASP A 25 -11.67 5.95 -6.05
CA ASP A 25 -12.93 5.94 -6.77
C ASP A 25 -13.50 4.52 -6.86
N ASP A 26 -14.43 4.22 -5.94
CA ASP A 26 -15.19 2.96 -5.90
C ASP A 26 -14.29 1.72 -5.84
N VAL A 27 -13.38 1.69 -4.87
CA VAL A 27 -12.42 0.61 -4.68
C VAL A 27 -12.97 -0.44 -3.72
N SER A 28 -13.02 -1.68 -4.20
CA SER A 28 -13.43 -2.86 -3.43
C SER A 28 -12.41 -3.98 -3.59
N PHE A 29 -11.89 -4.48 -2.48
CA PHE A 29 -11.08 -5.70 -2.37
C PHE A 29 -10.92 -6.06 -0.89
N ASP A 30 -10.53 -7.30 -0.66
CA ASP A 30 -10.34 -7.90 0.66
C ASP A 30 -8.90 -8.39 0.83
N ILE A 31 -8.51 -8.54 2.10
CA ILE A 31 -7.24 -9.10 2.55
C ILE A 31 -7.54 -10.15 3.63
N GLU A 32 -7.12 -11.38 3.38
CA GLU A 32 -7.25 -12.52 4.28
C GLU A 32 -6.20 -12.50 5.41
N ASP A 33 -6.40 -13.36 6.41
CA ASP A 33 -5.45 -13.50 7.52
C ASP A 33 -4.14 -14.14 7.01
N GLY A 34 -3.00 -13.51 7.29
CA GLY A 34 -1.68 -13.94 6.80
C GLY A 34 -1.43 -13.66 5.32
N GLU A 35 -2.34 -13.00 4.61
CA GLU A 35 -2.19 -12.64 3.20
C GLU A 35 -1.37 -11.34 3.03
N VAL A 36 -0.49 -11.33 2.03
CA VAL A 36 0.18 -10.12 1.54
C VAL A 36 -0.46 -9.67 0.24
N VAL A 37 -1.09 -8.50 0.26
CA VAL A 37 -1.67 -7.88 -0.93
C VAL A 37 -0.75 -6.75 -1.41
N SER A 38 -0.23 -6.91 -2.62
CA SER A 38 0.58 -5.90 -3.30
C SER A 38 -0.33 -4.89 -4.00
N LEU A 39 -0.33 -3.64 -3.54
CA LEU A 39 -1.06 -2.53 -4.16
C LEU A 39 -0.10 -1.71 -5.02
N ILE A 40 -0.29 -1.76 -6.35
CA ILE A 40 0.70 -1.30 -7.33
C ILE A 40 0.10 -0.24 -8.26
N GLY A 41 0.91 0.71 -8.69
CA GLY A 41 0.53 1.70 -9.70
C GLY A 41 1.46 2.91 -9.72
N GLU A 42 1.28 3.79 -10.71
CA GLU A 42 2.06 5.03 -10.84
C GLU A 42 1.84 5.98 -9.64
N SER A 43 2.74 6.95 -9.47
CA SER A 43 2.57 8.02 -8.47
C SER A 43 1.23 8.74 -8.67
N GLY A 44 0.53 9.05 -7.57
CA GLY A 44 -0.78 9.69 -7.62
C GLY A 44 -1.96 8.78 -7.97
N SER A 45 -1.77 7.45 -8.08
CA SER A 45 -2.86 6.52 -8.38
C SER A 45 -3.85 6.25 -7.23
N GLY A 46 -3.59 6.75 -6.01
CA GLY A 46 -4.48 6.61 -4.84
C GLY A 46 -4.02 5.61 -3.76
N LYS A 47 -2.90 4.92 -3.96
CA LYS A 47 -2.39 3.86 -3.05
C LYS A 47 -2.17 4.34 -1.61
N THR A 48 -1.35 5.38 -1.43
CA THR A 48 -1.12 6.01 -0.11
C THR A 48 -2.40 6.54 0.52
N THR A 49 -3.37 7.00 -0.29
CA THR A 49 -4.68 7.45 0.21
C THR A 49 -5.47 6.28 0.80
N ILE A 50 -5.46 5.11 0.17
CA ILE A 50 -6.05 3.88 0.72
C ILE A 50 -5.37 3.50 2.03
N GLY A 51 -4.04 3.43 2.06
CA GLY A 51 -3.29 3.14 3.28
C GLY A 51 -3.64 4.08 4.44
N LYS A 52 -3.73 5.39 4.18
CA LYS A 52 -4.12 6.39 5.18
C LYS A 52 -5.58 6.26 5.65
N MET A 53 -6.51 5.81 4.79
CA MET A 53 -7.89 5.53 5.19
C MET A 53 -7.97 4.30 6.09
N ILE A 54 -7.25 3.23 5.76
CA ILE A 54 -7.16 2.03 6.60
C ILE A 54 -6.59 2.41 7.97
N LEU A 55 -5.50 3.19 8.02
CA LEU A 55 -4.90 3.65 9.28
C LEU A 55 -5.72 4.72 10.01
N ARG A 56 -6.92 5.07 9.51
CA ARG A 56 -7.78 6.15 10.04
C ARG A 56 -7.09 7.51 10.20
N LEU A 57 -6.02 7.76 9.45
CA LEU A 57 -5.36 9.07 9.40
C LEU A 57 -6.17 10.07 8.59
N ILE A 58 -7.02 9.59 7.68
CA ILE A 58 -8.00 10.37 6.94
C ILE A 58 -9.34 9.64 6.91
N GLY A 59 -10.44 10.38 6.85
CA GLY A 59 -11.79 9.80 6.73
C GLY A 59 -12.12 9.35 5.31
N ILE A 60 -13.03 8.39 5.20
CA ILE A 60 -13.63 7.88 3.95
C ILE A 60 -14.73 8.85 3.50
N SER A 61 -14.86 9.11 2.20
CA SER A 61 -15.97 9.95 1.67
C SER A 61 -17.22 9.12 1.39
N GLU A 62 -17.05 7.93 0.81
CA GLU A 62 -18.12 6.99 0.49
C GLU A 62 -17.63 5.55 0.65
N GLY A 63 -18.53 4.61 0.91
CA GLY A 63 -18.20 3.22 1.22
C GLY A 63 -17.75 3.02 2.66
N LYS A 64 -17.17 1.86 2.94
CA LYS A 64 -16.68 1.50 4.29
C LYS A 64 -15.49 0.55 4.23
N ILE A 65 -14.71 0.55 5.31
CA ILE A 65 -13.61 -0.38 5.52
C ILE A 65 -13.95 -1.20 6.76
N LEU A 66 -13.94 -2.52 6.63
CA LEU A 66 -14.21 -3.47 7.69
C LEU A 66 -12.90 -4.11 8.15
N PHE A 67 -12.71 -4.23 9.46
CA PHE A 67 -11.63 -5.01 10.08
C PHE A 67 -12.26 -6.01 11.04
N ASP A 68 -12.02 -7.31 10.82
CA ASP A 68 -12.71 -8.42 11.51
C ASP A 68 -14.24 -8.24 11.48
N GLY A 69 -14.78 -7.85 10.31
CA GLY A 69 -16.21 -7.61 10.08
C GLY A 69 -16.76 -6.32 10.71
N LYS A 70 -15.95 -5.50 11.39
CA LYS A 70 -16.38 -4.26 12.04
C LYS A 70 -15.98 -3.04 11.23
N ASP A 71 -16.93 -2.13 11.00
CA ASP A 71 -16.66 -0.86 10.32
C ASP A 71 -15.74 0.02 11.17
N ILE A 72 -14.55 0.29 10.64
CA ILE A 72 -13.50 1.03 11.37
C ILE A 72 -13.89 2.49 11.63
N SER A 73 -14.81 3.06 10.84
CA SER A 73 -15.25 4.45 11.00
C SER A 73 -16.05 4.65 12.30
N LEU A 74 -16.70 3.59 12.78
CA LEU A 74 -17.55 3.60 13.97
C LEU A 74 -16.77 3.39 15.28
N LEU A 75 -15.51 2.99 15.21
CA LEU A 75 -14.68 2.73 16.39
C LEU A 75 -14.38 4.02 17.16
N LYS A 76 -14.48 3.97 18.50
CA LYS A 76 -14.26 5.12 19.40
C LYS A 76 -13.64 4.66 20.71
N GLY A 77 -12.93 5.56 21.40
CA GLY A 77 -12.37 5.30 22.72
C GLY A 77 -11.48 4.05 22.75
N ALA A 78 -11.78 3.12 23.66
CA ALA A 78 -11.01 1.90 23.84
C ALA A 78 -10.96 1.01 22.59
N SER A 79 -12.06 0.90 21.81
CA SER A 79 -12.05 0.05 20.61
C SER A 79 -11.20 0.62 19.48
N LEU A 80 -11.10 1.95 19.39
CA LEU A 80 -10.21 2.61 18.44
C LEU A 80 -8.74 2.48 18.87
N LYS A 81 -8.46 2.58 20.17
CA LYS A 81 -7.13 2.33 20.70
C LYS A 81 -6.69 0.88 20.41
N GLU A 82 -7.59 -0.07 20.60
CA GLU A 82 -7.32 -1.48 20.28
C GLU A 82 -7.15 -1.74 18.78
N TYR A 83 -7.87 -1.01 17.93
CA TYR A 83 -7.63 -1.03 16.49
C TYR A 83 -6.21 -0.55 16.15
N TYR A 84 -5.75 0.55 16.74
CA TYR A 84 -4.38 1.01 16.54
C TYR A 84 -3.33 0.05 17.10
N ARG A 85 -3.65 -0.75 18.13
CA ARG A 85 -2.74 -1.81 18.59
C ARG A 85 -2.52 -2.87 17.50
N HIS A 86 -3.58 -3.25 16.79
CA HIS A 86 -3.55 -4.31 15.78
C HIS A 86 -3.18 -3.84 14.37
N VAL A 87 -3.45 -2.59 14.02
CA VAL A 87 -3.28 -2.05 12.67
C VAL A 87 -2.23 -0.94 12.69
N GLN A 88 -1.09 -1.21 12.06
CA GLN A 88 0.07 -0.33 12.05
C GLN A 88 0.47 0.07 10.63
N GLY A 89 1.15 1.22 10.53
CA GLY A 89 1.61 1.78 9.27
C GLY A 89 3.07 2.21 9.33
N VAL A 90 3.79 1.94 8.25
CA VAL A 90 5.14 2.44 8.00
C VAL A 90 5.12 3.10 6.62
N PHE A 91 5.52 4.38 6.55
CA PHE A 91 5.46 5.19 5.34
C PHE A 91 6.85 5.44 4.74
N GLN A 92 6.85 5.96 3.51
CA GLN A 92 8.01 6.17 2.66
C GLN A 92 9.09 7.07 3.27
N ASP A 93 8.70 8.19 3.87
CA ASP A 93 9.63 9.18 4.40
C ASP A 93 9.79 9.02 5.91
N PRO A 94 10.89 8.40 6.37
CA PRO A 94 11.12 8.26 7.80
C PRO A 94 11.33 9.62 8.46
N PHE A 95 11.94 10.60 7.80
CA PHE A 95 12.32 11.86 8.43
C PHE A 95 11.10 12.69 8.85
N SER A 96 10.05 12.76 8.02
CA SER A 96 8.79 13.43 8.39
C SER A 96 8.05 12.76 9.54
N SER A 97 8.40 11.52 9.91
CA SER A 97 7.82 10.82 11.06
C SER A 97 8.47 11.21 12.39
N TYR A 98 9.62 11.90 12.39
CA TYR A 98 10.31 12.31 13.62
C TYR A 98 10.26 13.82 13.83
N ASN A 99 10.16 14.21 15.11
CA ASN A 99 10.46 15.57 15.51
C ASN A 99 11.96 15.68 15.82
N PRO A 100 12.74 16.49 15.08
CA PRO A 100 14.21 16.52 15.16
C PRO A 100 14.74 17.04 16.50
N ILE A 101 13.90 17.66 17.32
CA ILE A 101 14.26 18.17 18.66
C ILE A 101 14.41 17.02 19.67
N PHE A 102 13.76 15.88 19.43
CA PHE A 102 13.80 14.74 20.33
C PHE A 102 14.72 13.64 19.79
N LYS A 103 15.21 12.79 20.70
CA LYS A 103 15.90 11.55 20.33
C LYS A 103 14.96 10.64 19.53
N ALA A 104 15.51 9.91 18.56
CA ALA A 104 14.75 9.04 17.67
C ALA A 104 14.08 7.88 18.44
N ASP A 105 14.75 7.35 19.46
CA ASP A 105 14.24 6.25 20.30
C ASP A 105 13.04 6.65 21.19
N ARG A 106 12.71 7.93 21.26
CA ARG A 106 11.49 8.43 21.93
C ARG A 106 10.22 7.74 21.41
N ILE A 107 10.19 7.35 20.14
CA ILE A 107 9.03 6.64 19.56
C ILE A 107 8.68 5.36 20.33
N PHE A 108 9.66 4.67 20.91
CA PHE A 108 9.45 3.45 21.66
C PHE A 108 8.84 3.73 23.04
N SER A 109 9.26 4.81 23.69
CA SER A 109 8.67 5.25 24.96
C SER A 109 7.21 5.68 24.77
N LEU A 110 6.89 6.38 23.68
CA LEU A 110 5.52 6.78 23.36
C LEU A 110 4.60 5.55 23.19
N VAL A 111 5.07 4.48 22.55
CA VAL A 111 4.33 3.22 22.45
C VAL A 111 4.09 2.62 23.83
N LYS A 112 5.11 2.60 24.69
CA LYS A 112 4.98 2.09 26.07
C LYS A 112 3.92 2.87 26.85
N GLU A 113 4.04 4.19 26.88
CA GLU A 113 3.18 5.08 27.66
C GLU A 113 1.72 4.94 27.23
N GLU A 114 1.48 4.85 25.91
CA GLU A 114 0.13 4.75 25.39
C GLU A 114 -0.45 3.34 25.53
N PHE A 115 0.29 2.28 25.16
CA PHE A 115 -0.29 0.94 24.99
C PHE A 115 0.09 -0.05 26.10
N TYR A 116 1.19 0.16 26.81
CA TYR A 116 1.75 -0.75 27.80
C TYR A 116 2.27 -0.02 29.07
N PRO A 117 1.48 0.88 29.69
CA PRO A 117 1.95 1.70 30.80
C PRO A 117 2.38 0.86 32.02
N SER A 118 1.74 -0.29 32.23
CA SER A 118 2.02 -1.22 33.33
C SER A 118 3.29 -2.06 33.17
N VAL A 119 3.88 -2.14 31.98
CA VAL A 119 5.08 -2.95 31.75
C VAL A 119 6.29 -2.29 32.45
N PRO A 120 7.08 -3.03 33.25
CA PRO A 120 8.29 -2.50 33.89
C PRO A 120 9.29 -1.93 32.89
N ALA A 121 10.05 -0.91 33.31
CA ALA A 121 11.01 -0.24 32.41
C ALA A 121 12.13 -1.18 31.91
N SER A 122 12.59 -2.12 32.75
CA SER A 122 13.60 -3.12 32.37
C SER A 122 13.08 -4.07 31.30
N GLU A 123 11.88 -4.64 31.50
CA GLU A 123 11.23 -5.53 30.53
C GLU A 123 10.96 -4.80 29.21
N TRP A 124 10.50 -3.54 29.27
CA TRP A 124 10.29 -2.75 28.07
C TRP A 124 11.58 -2.51 27.30
N LYS A 125 12.68 -2.22 28.00
CA LYS A 125 14.00 -2.04 27.38
C LYS A 125 14.42 -3.31 26.63
N GLU A 126 14.24 -4.48 27.23
CA GLU A 126 14.55 -5.76 26.57
C GLU A 126 13.71 -5.98 25.31
N LYS A 127 12.42 -5.65 25.35
CA LYS A 127 11.53 -5.71 24.16
C LYS A 127 12.01 -4.78 23.05
N VAL A 128 12.37 -3.53 23.37
CA VAL A 128 12.91 -2.55 22.41
C VAL A 128 14.19 -3.06 21.78
N GLU A 129 15.13 -3.55 22.58
CA GLU A 129 16.38 -4.09 22.05
C GLU A 129 16.16 -5.35 21.19
N GLY A 130 15.22 -6.21 21.57
CA GLY A 130 14.80 -7.37 20.77
C GLY A 130 14.22 -6.96 19.42
N ALA A 131 13.32 -5.98 19.40
CA ALA A 131 12.73 -5.45 18.17
C ALA A 131 13.78 -4.80 17.26
N LEU A 132 14.74 -4.06 17.83
CA LEU A 132 15.86 -3.47 17.09
C LEU A 132 16.76 -4.56 16.46
N ARG A 133 17.08 -5.63 17.20
CA ARG A 133 17.85 -6.76 16.67
C ARG A 133 17.10 -7.48 15.55
N ALA A 134 15.79 -7.65 15.67
CA ALA A 134 14.95 -8.27 14.65
C ALA A 134 14.97 -7.51 13.31
N VAL A 135 15.12 -6.18 13.35
CA VAL A 135 15.29 -5.35 12.14
C VAL A 135 16.76 -5.20 11.72
N GLY A 136 17.69 -5.97 12.29
CA GLY A 136 19.12 -5.92 11.94
C GLY A 136 19.84 -4.66 12.43
N LEU A 137 19.37 -4.04 13.52
CA LEU A 137 20.04 -2.92 14.17
C LEU A 137 20.70 -3.36 15.47
N ASN A 138 21.89 -2.84 15.73
CA ASN A 138 22.59 -3.04 16.99
C ASN A 138 22.19 -1.93 17.99
N PRO A 139 21.48 -2.25 19.10
CA PRO A 139 20.92 -1.23 19.99
C PRO A 139 21.93 -0.19 20.53
N PRO A 140 23.16 -0.55 20.95
CA PRO A 140 24.15 0.42 21.43
C PRO A 140 24.52 1.50 20.41
N ASP A 141 24.45 1.18 19.11
CA ASP A 141 24.88 2.09 18.05
C ASP A 141 23.81 3.14 17.71
N VAL A 142 22.54 2.80 17.96
CA VAL A 142 21.38 3.55 17.46
C VAL A 142 20.52 4.18 18.57
N LEU A 143 20.50 3.61 19.77
CA LEU A 143 19.78 4.19 20.90
C LEU A 143 20.44 5.50 21.36
N ASN A 144 19.63 6.37 21.96
CA ASN A 144 20.02 7.71 22.41
C ASN A 144 20.51 8.68 21.34
N LYS A 145 20.30 8.37 20.05
CA LYS A 145 20.65 9.23 18.91
C LYS A 145 19.48 10.14 18.52
N TYR A 146 19.81 11.33 18.01
CA TYR A 146 18.84 12.19 17.33
C TYR A 146 18.61 11.72 15.89
N PRO A 147 17.48 12.06 15.25
CA PRO A 147 17.18 11.64 13.88
C PRO A 147 18.29 11.99 12.87
N HIS A 148 18.89 13.17 12.98
CA HIS A 148 19.97 13.61 12.07
C HIS A 148 21.30 12.86 12.27
N GLN A 149 21.43 12.04 13.31
CA GLN A 149 22.62 11.21 13.57
C GLN A 149 22.47 9.78 13.04
N LEU A 150 21.31 9.45 12.46
CA LEU A 150 20.99 8.13 11.93
C LEU A 150 20.81 8.21 10.42
N SER A 151 21.14 7.15 9.70
CA SER A 151 20.84 7.05 8.27
C SER A 151 19.33 6.91 8.05
N GLY A 152 18.86 7.29 6.86
CA GLY A 152 17.44 7.08 6.50
C GLY A 152 17.00 5.63 6.67
N GLY A 153 17.86 4.67 6.32
CA GLY A 153 17.57 3.25 6.51
C GLY A 153 17.57 2.78 7.97
N GLN A 154 18.36 3.40 8.86
CA GLN A 154 18.25 3.15 10.31
C GLN A 154 16.93 3.69 10.86
N LEU A 155 16.53 4.91 10.45
CA LEU A 155 15.26 5.51 10.87
C LEU A 155 14.05 4.73 10.35
N GLN A 156 14.12 4.20 9.13
CA GLN A 156 13.07 3.36 8.57
C GLN A 156 12.91 2.07 9.38
N ARG A 157 14.02 1.43 9.72
CA ARG A 157 14.04 0.23 10.57
C ARG A 157 13.56 0.51 12.00
N PHE A 158 13.80 1.70 12.53
CA PHE A 158 13.17 2.15 13.79
C PHE A 158 11.64 2.16 13.70
N LEU A 159 11.08 2.65 12.58
CA LEU A 159 9.62 2.67 12.39
C LEU A 159 9.04 1.26 12.27
N ILE A 160 9.76 0.34 11.63
CA ILE A 160 9.38 -1.08 11.59
C ILE A 160 9.44 -1.67 13.00
N ALA A 161 10.57 -1.52 13.72
CA ALA A 161 10.71 -2.00 15.09
C ALA A 161 9.62 -1.45 16.01
N ARG A 162 9.23 -0.18 15.85
CA ARG A 162 8.13 0.46 16.59
C ARG A 162 6.81 -0.28 16.36
N ALA A 163 6.50 -0.66 15.12
CA ALA A 163 5.29 -1.43 14.81
C ALA A 163 5.34 -2.83 15.44
N LEU A 164 6.51 -3.47 15.48
CA LEU A 164 6.71 -4.81 16.07
C LEU A 164 6.63 -4.85 17.60
N LEU A 165 6.69 -3.69 18.26
CA LEU A 165 6.48 -3.61 19.71
C LEU A 165 4.99 -3.69 20.10
N LEU A 166 4.09 -3.65 19.12
CA LEU A 166 2.66 -3.82 19.30
C LEU A 166 2.23 -5.22 18.87
N ASP A 167 1.04 -5.63 19.30
CA ASP A 167 0.39 -6.88 18.89
C ASP A 167 -0.18 -6.75 17.47
N VAL A 168 0.67 -6.42 16.49
CA VAL A 168 0.28 -6.10 15.12
C VAL A 168 -0.28 -7.34 14.41
N LYS A 169 -1.47 -7.18 13.82
CA LYS A 169 -2.12 -8.19 12.96
C LYS A 169 -2.13 -7.75 11.50
N PHE A 170 -2.12 -6.44 11.26
CA PHE A 170 -2.17 -5.88 9.92
C PHE A 170 -1.18 -4.72 9.77
N LEU A 171 -0.34 -4.79 8.74
CA LEU A 171 0.66 -3.77 8.42
C LEU A 171 0.36 -3.11 7.07
N VAL A 172 0.24 -1.78 7.06
CA VAL A 172 0.32 -0.97 5.84
C VAL A 172 1.78 -0.59 5.62
N ALA A 173 2.40 -1.15 4.59
CA ALA A 173 3.78 -0.89 4.20
C ALA A 173 3.80 0.00 2.95
N ASP A 174 3.95 1.31 3.11
CA ASP A 174 3.94 2.29 2.01
C ASP A 174 5.34 2.69 1.56
N GLU A 175 5.79 2.11 0.44
CA GLU A 175 7.11 2.32 -0.19
C GLU A 175 8.29 2.21 0.79
N ILE A 176 8.18 1.30 1.76
CA ILE A 176 9.06 1.24 2.94
C ILE A 176 10.52 0.87 2.62
N ILE A 177 10.80 0.43 1.40
CA ILE A 177 12.13 0.01 0.94
C ILE A 177 12.76 0.97 -0.08
N SER A 178 12.03 2.02 -0.48
CA SER A 178 12.48 2.98 -1.51
C SER A 178 13.76 3.74 -1.14
N MET A 179 13.95 4.04 0.16
CA MET A 179 15.14 4.76 0.68
C MET A 179 16.27 3.84 1.18
N LEU A 180 16.17 2.53 0.96
CA LEU A 180 17.15 1.54 1.43
C LEU A 180 18.15 1.17 0.32
N ASP A 181 19.38 0.86 0.72
CA ASP A 181 20.38 0.23 -0.15
C ASP A 181 19.97 -1.22 -0.50
N ALA A 182 20.53 -1.77 -1.57
CA ALA A 182 20.13 -3.08 -2.10
C ALA A 182 20.22 -4.21 -1.07
N SER A 183 21.28 -4.25 -0.25
CA SER A 183 21.42 -5.26 0.81
C SER A 183 20.35 -5.12 1.90
N THR A 184 20.13 -3.91 2.40
CA THR A 184 19.14 -3.67 3.46
C THR A 184 17.70 -3.90 2.98
N ARG A 185 17.40 -3.72 1.68
CA ARG A 185 16.07 -4.07 1.13
C ARG A 185 15.76 -5.55 1.33
N VAL A 186 16.72 -6.43 1.04
CA VAL A 186 16.55 -7.89 1.19
C VAL A 186 16.27 -8.25 2.63
N ASP A 187 17.00 -7.65 3.58
CA ASP A 187 16.77 -7.90 5.02
C ASP A 187 15.35 -7.52 5.46
N VAL A 188 14.84 -6.37 4.98
CA VAL A 188 13.47 -5.93 5.28
C VAL A 188 12.43 -6.83 4.63
N LEU A 189 12.66 -7.30 3.41
CA LEU A 189 11.76 -8.24 2.74
C LEU A 189 11.71 -9.59 3.47
N ASN A 190 12.86 -10.12 3.88
CA ASN A 190 12.95 -11.35 4.67
C ASN A 190 12.21 -11.21 6.00
N LEU A 191 12.37 -10.07 6.69
CA LEU A 191 11.63 -9.79 7.91
C LEU A 191 10.12 -9.80 7.69
N ILE A 192 9.61 -9.18 6.61
CA ILE A 192 8.17 -9.22 6.31
C ILE A 192 7.72 -10.66 6.03
N GLY A 193 8.51 -11.45 5.30
CA GLY A 193 8.26 -12.88 5.06
C GLY A 193 8.18 -13.68 6.37
N ASP A 194 9.10 -13.46 7.31
CA ASP A 194 9.12 -14.10 8.62
C ASP A 194 7.90 -13.71 9.47
N LEU A 195 7.46 -12.46 9.38
CA LEU A 195 6.28 -11.96 10.10
C LEU A 195 4.98 -12.50 9.48
N LYS A 196 4.92 -12.60 8.15
CA LYS A 196 3.83 -13.26 7.43
C LYS A 196 3.69 -14.71 7.91
N ALA A 197 4.79 -15.44 8.04
CA ALA A 197 4.79 -16.81 8.57
C ALA A 197 4.25 -16.92 10.01
N ARG A 198 4.19 -15.80 10.75
CA ARG A 198 3.62 -15.69 12.10
C ARG A 198 2.18 -15.15 12.11
N GLY A 199 1.55 -15.02 10.94
CA GLY A 199 0.15 -14.60 10.78
C GLY A 199 -0.05 -13.09 10.57
N LEU A 200 1.00 -12.32 10.26
CA LEU A 200 0.86 -10.90 9.89
C LEU A 200 0.27 -10.77 8.48
N SER A 201 -0.85 -10.09 8.33
CA SER A 201 -1.35 -9.64 7.02
C SER A 201 -0.73 -8.30 6.63
N VAL A 202 -0.47 -8.09 5.34
CA VAL A 202 0.24 -6.90 4.86
C VAL A 202 -0.44 -6.31 3.63
N LEU A 203 -0.70 -5.01 3.64
CA LEU A 203 -0.91 -4.23 2.42
C LEU A 203 0.43 -3.61 2.02
N PHE A 204 1.05 -4.19 1.01
CA PHE A 204 2.35 -3.76 0.50
C PHE A 204 2.16 -2.79 -0.67
N ILE A 205 2.33 -1.49 -0.42
CA ILE A 205 2.18 -0.44 -1.42
C ILE A 205 3.55 -0.17 -2.05
N THR A 206 3.61 -0.32 -3.37
CA THR A 206 4.84 -0.10 -4.14
C THR A 206 4.52 0.41 -5.56
N HIS A 207 5.51 1.01 -6.21
CA HIS A 207 5.49 1.24 -7.65
C HIS A 207 6.40 0.25 -8.40
N ASP A 208 7.18 -0.57 -7.68
CA ASP A 208 8.04 -1.60 -8.23
C ASP A 208 7.28 -2.92 -8.35
N LEU A 209 7.03 -3.33 -9.59
CA LEU A 209 6.33 -4.56 -9.93
C LEU A 209 7.11 -5.81 -9.53
N ALA A 210 8.44 -5.82 -9.65
CA ALA A 210 9.24 -7.00 -9.28
C ALA A 210 9.15 -7.27 -7.77
N LEU A 211 9.15 -6.21 -6.96
CA LEU A 211 8.95 -6.33 -5.52
C LEU A 211 7.54 -6.80 -5.17
N GLY A 212 6.52 -6.27 -5.86
CA GLY A 212 5.14 -6.72 -5.68
C GLY A 212 4.93 -8.20 -6.02
N TYR A 213 5.60 -8.70 -7.06
CA TYR A 213 5.60 -10.10 -7.46
C TYR A 213 6.26 -11.01 -6.43
N TYR A 214 7.42 -10.58 -5.92
CA TYR A 214 8.23 -11.38 -5.01
C TYR A 214 7.54 -11.65 -3.66
N ILE A 215 6.73 -10.71 -3.16
CA ILE A 215 6.17 -10.78 -1.79
C ILE A 215 4.66 -11.02 -1.74
N GLY A 216 3.92 -10.63 -2.77
CA GLY A 216 2.46 -10.62 -2.75
C GLY A 216 1.85 -11.97 -3.08
N ASP A 217 0.82 -12.37 -2.33
CA ASP A 217 -0.07 -13.47 -2.70
C ASP A 217 -1.11 -13.02 -3.74
N LYS A 218 -1.57 -11.77 -3.58
CA LYS A 218 -2.56 -11.10 -4.44
C LYS A 218 -2.03 -9.75 -4.88
N ALA A 219 -2.25 -9.41 -6.14
CA ALA A 219 -1.88 -8.13 -6.73
C ALA A 219 -3.12 -7.30 -7.04
N VAL A 220 -3.08 -6.01 -6.70
CA VAL A 220 -4.12 -5.03 -7.01
C VAL A 220 -3.46 -3.86 -7.75
N ILE A 221 -3.81 -3.70 -9.02
CA ILE A 221 -3.25 -2.66 -9.89
C ILE A 221 -4.19 -1.46 -9.90
N MET A 222 -3.66 -0.30 -9.53
CA MET A 222 -4.38 0.96 -9.47
C MET A 222 -3.95 1.94 -10.56
N TYR A 223 -4.93 2.62 -11.16
CA TYR A 223 -4.70 3.73 -12.06
C TYR A 223 -5.73 4.84 -11.81
N LYS A 224 -5.26 6.07 -11.60
CA LYS A 224 -6.08 7.28 -11.34
C LYS A 224 -7.24 7.05 -10.34
N GLY A 225 -6.95 6.43 -9.20
CA GLY A 225 -7.92 6.22 -8.12
C GLY A 225 -8.79 4.97 -8.25
N LYS A 226 -8.72 4.23 -9.37
CA LYS A 226 -9.50 3.01 -9.60
C LYS A 226 -8.62 1.77 -9.61
N VAL A 227 -9.19 0.62 -9.22
CA VAL A 227 -8.62 -0.69 -9.49
C VAL A 227 -8.88 -1.04 -10.95
N VAL A 228 -7.84 -1.32 -11.71
CA VAL A 228 -7.95 -1.68 -13.14
C VAL A 228 -7.78 -3.17 -13.39
N GLU A 229 -7.09 -3.87 -12.50
CA GLU A 229 -6.87 -5.30 -12.55
C GLU A 229 -6.50 -5.79 -11.15
N MET A 230 -7.00 -6.95 -10.74
CA MET A 230 -6.60 -7.59 -9.50
C MET A 230 -6.75 -9.10 -9.59
N GLY A 231 -6.01 -9.83 -8.77
CA GLY A 231 -6.08 -11.28 -8.72
C GLY A 231 -4.91 -11.88 -7.98
N SER A 232 -4.76 -13.21 -8.05
CA SER A 232 -3.53 -13.84 -7.57
C SER A 232 -2.33 -13.23 -8.29
N THR A 233 -1.21 -13.09 -7.57
CA THR A 233 0.00 -12.48 -8.12
C THR A 233 0.47 -13.20 -9.39
N GLU A 234 0.41 -14.52 -9.43
CA GLU A 234 0.74 -15.30 -10.64
C GLU A 234 -0.12 -14.93 -11.84
N LYS A 235 -1.45 -14.83 -11.68
CA LYS A 235 -2.36 -14.51 -12.80
C LYS A 235 -2.16 -13.09 -13.31
N VAL A 236 -2.07 -12.11 -12.41
CA VAL A 236 -1.89 -10.70 -12.82
C VAL A 236 -0.57 -10.49 -13.58
N TYR A 237 0.48 -11.24 -13.23
CA TYR A 237 1.82 -11.09 -13.83
C TYR A 237 2.04 -11.91 -15.10
N HIS A 238 1.52 -13.14 -15.19
CA HIS A 238 1.72 -14.01 -16.36
C HIS A 238 0.57 -13.96 -17.36
N GLU A 239 -0.65 -13.72 -16.88
CA GLU A 239 -1.87 -13.67 -17.69
C GLU A 239 -2.44 -12.25 -17.74
N THR A 240 -1.57 -11.23 -17.71
CA THR A 240 -1.96 -9.82 -17.64
C THR A 240 -3.00 -9.47 -18.71
N LEU A 241 -4.10 -8.83 -18.29
CA LEU A 241 -5.22 -8.49 -19.18
C LEU A 241 -5.27 -7.00 -19.51
N HIS A 242 -5.29 -6.13 -18.48
CA HIS A 242 -5.57 -4.72 -18.67
C HIS A 242 -4.42 -4.05 -19.44
N PRO A 243 -4.69 -3.22 -20.47
CA PRO A 243 -3.64 -2.57 -21.27
C PRO A 243 -2.64 -1.74 -20.46
N TYR A 244 -3.08 -1.09 -19.38
CA TYR A 244 -2.19 -0.42 -18.42
C TYR A 244 -1.24 -1.39 -17.70
N THR A 245 -1.75 -2.53 -17.21
CA THR A 245 -0.92 -3.52 -16.55
C THR A 245 0.09 -4.13 -17.53
N LYS A 246 -0.31 -4.39 -18.78
CA LYS A 246 0.60 -4.85 -19.84
C LYS A 246 1.73 -3.84 -20.10
N MET A 247 1.38 -2.55 -20.18
CA MET A 247 2.36 -1.47 -20.32
C MET A 247 3.32 -1.43 -19.13
N LEU A 248 2.81 -1.58 -17.91
CA LEU A 248 3.61 -1.63 -16.69
C LEU A 248 4.61 -2.80 -16.72
N MET A 249 4.15 -4.01 -17.06
CA MET A 249 5.01 -5.20 -17.15
C MET A 249 6.08 -5.06 -18.24
N ALA A 250 5.72 -4.51 -19.41
CA ALA A 250 6.66 -4.28 -20.52
C ALA A 250 7.75 -3.24 -20.17
N ALA A 251 7.52 -2.38 -19.17
CA ALA A 251 8.52 -1.43 -18.70
C ALA A 251 9.51 -2.02 -17.69
N VAL A 252 9.28 -3.25 -17.21
CA VAL A 252 10.18 -3.92 -16.26
C VAL A 252 11.37 -4.51 -17.02
N PRO A 253 12.61 -4.12 -16.68
CA PRO A 253 13.79 -4.64 -17.35
C PRO A 253 13.96 -6.14 -17.09
N ARG A 254 14.12 -6.91 -18.17
CA ARG A 254 14.48 -8.33 -18.13
C ARG A 254 15.99 -8.48 -18.28
N LEU A 255 16.61 -9.29 -17.41
CA LEU A 255 18.07 -9.51 -17.43
C LEU A 255 18.51 -10.47 -18.54
N ASP A 256 17.58 -11.31 -19.01
CA ASP A 256 17.74 -12.33 -20.05
C ASP A 256 17.49 -11.82 -21.47
N GLU A 257 16.91 -10.63 -21.62
CA GLU A 257 16.54 -10.03 -22.90
C GLU A 257 17.23 -8.66 -23.06
N LYS A 258 17.74 -8.36 -24.26
CA LYS A 258 18.16 -6.99 -24.54
C LYS A 258 16.92 -6.11 -24.50
N TRP A 259 17.03 -4.94 -23.88
CA TRP A 259 16.00 -3.90 -24.02
C TRP A 259 15.84 -3.58 -25.51
N GLU A 260 14.82 -4.17 -26.12
CA GLU A 260 14.30 -3.69 -27.38
C GLU A 260 13.61 -2.35 -27.10
N ASP A 261 13.68 -1.42 -28.05
CA ASP A 261 12.87 -0.21 -27.99
C ASP A 261 11.41 -0.66 -27.97
N VAL A 262 10.85 -0.80 -26.78
CA VAL A 262 9.42 -1.01 -26.64
C VAL A 262 8.83 0.29 -27.18
N GLU A 263 8.37 0.26 -28.43
CA GLU A 263 7.51 1.27 -29.03
C GLU A 263 6.16 1.24 -28.28
N LEU A 264 6.20 1.53 -26.98
CA LEU A 264 5.10 2.10 -26.26
C LEU A 264 4.86 3.43 -26.96
N ARG A 265 4.03 3.41 -28.00
CA ARG A 265 3.34 4.57 -28.52
C ARG A 265 2.52 5.13 -27.37
N LEU A 266 3.18 5.86 -26.48
CA LEU A 266 2.58 6.71 -25.48
C LEU A 266 1.85 7.76 -26.29
N LYS A 267 0.60 7.47 -26.64
CA LYS A 267 -0.29 8.49 -27.21
C LYS A 267 -0.29 9.64 -26.22
N GLU A 268 -0.01 10.85 -26.71
CA GLU A 268 -0.09 12.06 -25.91
C GLU A 268 -1.45 12.13 -25.20
N GLN A 269 -1.45 12.62 -23.97
CA GLN A 269 -2.65 12.68 -23.14
C GLN A 269 -3.77 13.48 -23.85
N ALA A 270 -4.80 12.78 -24.31
CA ALA A 270 -6.05 13.42 -24.72
C ALA A 270 -6.87 13.79 -23.46
N GLY A 271 -6.54 14.92 -22.83
CA GLY A 271 -7.39 15.63 -21.86
C GLY A 271 -7.72 14.92 -20.53
N ASP A 272 -7.82 15.70 -19.45
CA ASP A 272 -8.12 15.28 -18.06
C ASP A 272 -9.61 14.95 -17.81
N GLY A 273 -10.35 14.43 -18.80
CA GLY A 273 -11.82 14.54 -18.78
C GLY A 273 -12.63 13.42 -19.40
N SER A 274 -12.17 12.16 -19.39
CA SER A 274 -13.07 11.06 -19.78
C SER A 274 -14.08 10.78 -18.66
N LEU A 275 -15.37 10.83 -18.97
CA LEU A 275 -16.42 10.23 -18.14
C LEU A 275 -16.30 8.69 -18.10
N GLY A 276 -15.61 8.10 -19.09
CA GLY A 276 -15.37 6.66 -19.20
C GLY A 276 -14.08 6.12 -18.57
N CYS A 277 -13.46 5.14 -19.23
CA CYS A 277 -12.24 4.47 -18.77
C CYS A 277 -11.08 5.46 -18.54
N PRO A 278 -10.45 5.51 -17.36
CA PRO A 278 -9.39 6.48 -17.07
C PRO A 278 -8.15 6.35 -17.96
N TYR A 279 -7.90 5.15 -18.50
CA TYR A 279 -6.75 4.84 -19.36
C TYR A 279 -7.04 5.05 -20.87
N TYR A 280 -8.28 5.43 -21.25
CA TYR A 280 -8.72 5.58 -22.64
C TYR A 280 -7.71 6.31 -23.54
N GLY A 281 -7.23 7.48 -23.12
CA GLY A 281 -6.33 8.32 -23.94
C GLY A 281 -4.97 7.69 -24.26
N ARG A 282 -4.51 6.72 -23.45
CA ARG A 282 -3.25 5.99 -23.65
C ARG A 282 -3.46 4.57 -24.17
N CYS A 283 -4.70 4.09 -24.21
CA CYS A 283 -5.00 2.69 -24.49
C CYS A 283 -4.79 2.36 -25.99
N PRO A 284 -4.00 1.33 -26.32
CA PRO A 284 -3.78 0.91 -27.72
C PRO A 284 -5.01 0.22 -28.32
N VAL A 285 -5.91 -0.29 -27.46
CA VAL A 285 -7.14 -1.01 -27.83
C VAL A 285 -8.39 -0.23 -27.38
N ALA A 286 -8.30 1.10 -27.35
CA ALA A 286 -9.44 1.95 -26.99
C ALA A 286 -10.57 1.82 -28.03
N GLU A 287 -11.80 1.69 -27.52
CA GLU A 287 -13.04 1.70 -28.30
C GLU A 287 -13.89 2.91 -27.90
N ASP A 288 -14.90 3.28 -28.69
CA ASP A 288 -15.75 4.45 -28.42
C ASP A 288 -16.47 4.36 -27.07
N ARG A 289 -16.88 3.15 -26.66
CA ARG A 289 -17.50 2.89 -25.36
C ARG A 289 -16.60 3.31 -24.20
N CYS A 290 -15.28 3.08 -24.30
CA CYS A 290 -14.30 3.46 -23.28
C CYS A 290 -14.24 4.98 -23.05
N ARG A 291 -14.65 5.80 -24.01
CA ARG A 291 -14.62 7.27 -23.88
C ARG A 291 -15.70 7.78 -22.93
N VAL A 292 -16.88 7.15 -22.95
CA VAL A 292 -18.10 7.63 -22.29
C VAL A 292 -18.51 6.80 -21.07
N GLU A 293 -18.15 5.51 -21.04
CA GLU A 293 -18.49 4.59 -19.95
C GLU A 293 -17.25 3.99 -19.31
N ASN A 294 -17.24 3.97 -17.98
CA ASN A 294 -16.17 3.36 -17.21
C ASN A 294 -16.46 1.84 -17.08
N PRO A 295 -15.54 0.96 -17.51
CA PRO A 295 -15.74 -0.47 -17.38
C PRO A 295 -15.84 -0.86 -15.89
N PRO A 296 -16.82 -1.69 -15.50
CA PRO A 296 -16.86 -2.22 -14.15
C PRO A 296 -15.73 -3.23 -13.95
N LEU A 297 -15.24 -3.33 -12.72
CA LEU A 297 -14.37 -4.42 -12.32
C LEU A 297 -15.21 -5.71 -12.32
N HIS A 298 -14.88 -6.64 -13.22
CA HIS A 298 -15.60 -7.90 -13.37
C HIS A 298 -14.64 -9.07 -13.35
N ARG A 299 -15.14 -10.22 -12.90
CA ARG A 299 -14.37 -11.47 -12.83
C ARG A 299 -14.25 -12.05 -14.23
N VAL A 300 -13.04 -12.36 -14.64
CA VAL A 300 -12.73 -13.02 -15.92
C VAL A 300 -12.31 -14.48 -15.73
N ASP A 301 -11.78 -14.82 -14.55
CA ASP A 301 -11.41 -16.18 -14.18
C ASP A 301 -11.46 -16.34 -12.64
N GLU A 302 -11.16 -17.54 -12.11
CA GLU A 302 -10.91 -17.75 -10.70
C GLU A 302 -9.78 -16.84 -10.21
N ASP A 303 -10.07 -16.06 -9.18
CA ASP A 303 -9.14 -15.10 -8.60
C ASP A 303 -8.50 -14.12 -9.60
N HIS A 304 -9.25 -13.69 -10.63
CA HIS A 304 -8.80 -12.66 -11.57
C HIS A 304 -9.96 -11.75 -12.00
N TRP A 305 -9.77 -10.45 -11.85
CA TRP A 305 -10.71 -9.41 -12.20
C TRP A 305 -10.03 -8.32 -13.03
N VAL A 306 -10.77 -7.75 -13.96
CA VAL A 306 -10.29 -6.66 -14.81
C VAL A 306 -11.38 -5.61 -15.01
N ALA A 307 -10.99 -4.34 -15.08
CA ALA A 307 -11.89 -3.24 -15.45
C ALA A 307 -11.60 -2.81 -16.90
N CYS A 308 -12.01 -3.62 -17.88
CA CYS A 308 -11.78 -3.35 -19.29
C CYS A 308 -12.90 -3.89 -20.17
N TRP A 309 -13.45 -3.06 -21.07
CA TRP A 309 -14.53 -3.47 -21.97
C TRP A 309 -14.15 -4.60 -22.93
N LYS A 310 -12.87 -4.71 -23.31
CA LYS A 310 -12.37 -5.77 -24.20
C LYS A 310 -12.64 -7.18 -23.67
N TYR A 311 -12.63 -7.36 -22.35
CA TYR A 311 -12.84 -8.65 -21.69
C TYR A 311 -14.21 -8.73 -21.00
N TYR A 312 -15.00 -7.66 -21.13
CA TYR A 312 -16.36 -7.64 -20.62
C TYR A 312 -17.24 -8.38 -21.60
N GLU A 313 -17.45 -9.67 -21.35
CA GLU A 313 -18.55 -10.39 -21.97
C GLU A 313 -19.84 -9.79 -21.43
N GLY A 314 -20.41 -8.86 -22.20
CA GLY A 314 -21.77 -8.43 -21.96
C GLY A 314 -22.63 -9.68 -21.86
N LYS A 315 -23.47 -9.76 -20.81
CA LYS A 315 -24.71 -10.51 -20.93
C LYS A 315 -25.57 -9.82 -22.00
N ASP A 316 -25.17 -9.97 -23.25
CA ASP A 316 -26.05 -9.77 -24.38
C ASP A 316 -26.84 -11.08 -24.47
N GLY A 317 -28.02 -11.05 -23.83
CA GLY A 317 -29.04 -12.07 -24.01
C GLY A 317 -29.63 -12.05 -25.41
#